data_AF-A0A7R9V8N4-F1
#
_entry.id   AF-A0A7R9V8N4-F1
#
_cell.length_a   1.000
_cell.length_b   1.000
_cell.length_c   1.000
_cell.angle_alpha   90.00
_cell.angle_beta   90.00
_cell.angle_gamma   90.00
#
_symmetry.space_group_name_H-M   'P 1'
#
loop_
_entity.id
_entity.type
_entity.pdbx_description
1 polymer ?
#
loop_
_entity_poly.entity_id
_entity_poly.type
_entity_poly.pdbx_seq_one_letter_code
_entity_poly.pdbx_strand_id
1 'polypeptide(L)'
;VYNGVLAVAWGALLYVVAAGAGAGGSPKGINTAAARFARLPQLAALMEVIHAMIGLVPSSPLMALTQWGGKAHALFAILYGVPQVQSSWMGPVMLAVWALSEVIRYP
;
A
#
# COMPACT_ATOMS: atom_id res chain seq x y z
N VAL A 1 15.83 9.40 5.87
CA VAL A 1 15.94 7.92 5.87
C VAL A 1 14.57 7.25 5.85
N TYR A 2 13.70 7.49 6.84
CA TYR A 2 12.34 6.91 6.89
C TYR A 2 11.51 7.17 5.61
N ASN A 3 11.39 8.42 5.17
CA ASN A 3 10.66 8.78 3.94
C ASN A 3 11.25 8.12 2.69
N GLY A 4 12.58 8.14 2.54
CA GLY A 4 13.25 7.48 1.41
C GLY A 4 13.05 5.96 1.37
N VAL A 5 13.03 5.29 2.53
CA VAL A 5 12.71 3.84 2.61
C VAL A 5 11.27 3.58 2.17
N LEU A 6 10.32 4.42 2.58
CA LEU A 6 8.93 4.32 2.14
C LEU A 6 8.79 4.58 0.64
N ALA A 7 9.43 5.63 0.11
CA ALA A 7 9.43 5.94 -1.32
C ALA A 7 9.97 4.78 -2.16
N VAL A 8 11.08 4.16 -1.73
CA VAL A 8 11.63 2.97 -2.39
C VAL A 8 10.66 1.78 -2.32
N ALA A 9 10.02 1.55 -1.17
CA ALA A 9 9.07 0.45 -1.02
C ALA A 9 7.83 0.62 -1.91
N TRP A 10 7.28 1.83 -2.01
CA TRP A 10 6.18 2.14 -2.91
C TRP A 10 6.61 2.13 -4.38
N GLY A 11 7.82 2.59 -4.70
CA GLY A 11 8.40 2.49 -6.04
C GLY A 11 8.60 1.04 -6.49
N ALA A 12 9.05 0.17 -5.59
CA ALA A 12 9.16 -1.27 -5.86
C ALA A 12 7.79 -1.92 -6.12
N LEU A 13 6.76 -1.55 -5.35
CA LEU A 13 5.38 -1.99 -5.60
C LEU A 13 4.91 -1.56 -6.99
N LEU A 14 5.15 -0.29 -7.35
CA LEU A 14 4.79 0.24 -8.67
C LEU A 14 5.51 -0.50 -9.79
N TYR A 15 6.81 -0.78 -9.64
CA TYR A 15 7.58 -1.56 -10.59
C TYR A 15 7.01 -2.98 -10.76
N VAL A 16 6.68 -3.68 -9.67
CA VAL A 16 6.10 -5.04 -9.73
C VAL A 16 4.78 -5.04 -10.50
N VAL A 17 3.91 -4.07 -10.25
CA VAL A 17 2.62 -3.96 -10.96
C VAL A 17 2.84 -3.65 -12.44
N ALA A 18 3.69 -2.67 -12.77
CA ALA A 18 3.97 -2.27 -14.15
C ALA A 18 4.67 -3.37 -14.95
N ALA A 19 5.69 -4.02 -14.38
CA ALA A 19 6.40 -5.12 -15.01
C ALA A 19 5.51 -6.34 -15.22
N GLY A 20 4.68 -6.68 -14.22
CA GLY A 20 3.72 -7.78 -14.33
C GLY A 20 2.67 -7.54 -15.42
N ALA A 21 2.18 -6.31 -15.57
CA ALA A 21 1.26 -5.94 -16.63
C ALA A 21 1.95 -5.95 -18.02
N GLY A 22 3.15 -5.38 -18.14
CA GLY A 22 3.92 -5.33 -19.39
C GLY A 22 4.35 -6.71 -19.90
N ALA A 23 4.52 -7.69 -19.00
CA ALA A 23 4.83 -9.08 -19.34
C ALA A 23 3.58 -9.92 -19.69
N GLY A 24 2.38 -9.34 -19.72
CA GLY A 24 1.13 -10.06 -19.98
C GLY A 24 0.68 -10.97 -18.82
N GLY A 25 1.09 -10.66 -17.59
CA GLY A 25 0.71 -11.42 -16.40
C GLY A 25 -0.79 -11.37 -16.12
N SER A 26 -1.32 -12.44 -15.52
CA SER A 26 -2.73 -12.46 -15.09
C SER A 26 -2.99 -11.47 -13.94
N PRO A 27 -4.19 -10.86 -13.84
CA PRO A 27 -4.52 -9.95 -12.75
C PRO A 27 -4.30 -10.57 -11.37
N LYS A 28 -4.66 -11.85 -11.22
CA LYS A 28 -4.47 -12.61 -9.98
C LYS A 28 -3.00 -12.78 -9.63
N GLY A 29 -2.15 -13.06 -10.61
CA GLY A 29 -0.70 -13.15 -10.42
C GLY A 29 -0.11 -11.82 -9.97
N ILE A 30 -0.49 -10.73 -10.63
CA ILE A 30 -0.02 -9.37 -10.30
C ILE A 30 -0.48 -8.96 -8.90
N ASN A 31 -1.76 -9.17 -8.57
CA ASN A 31 -2.32 -8.90 -7.25
C ASN A 31 -1.59 -9.70 -6.16
N THR A 32 -1.31 -10.99 -6.41
CA THR A 32 -0.61 -11.84 -5.45
C THR A 32 0.84 -11.38 -5.22
N ALA A 33 1.54 -10.98 -6.28
CA ALA A 33 2.90 -10.45 -6.18
C ALA A 33 2.93 -9.11 -5.44
N ALA A 34 2.08 -8.17 -5.85
CA ALA A 34 1.96 -6.84 -5.24
C ALA A 34 1.52 -6.93 -3.76
N ALA A 35 0.67 -7.90 -3.43
CA ALA A 35 0.22 -8.16 -2.07
C ALA A 35 1.35 -8.48 -1.08
N ARG A 36 2.42 -9.09 -1.56
CA ARG A 36 3.58 -9.44 -0.73
C ARG A 36 4.35 -8.19 -0.34
N PHE A 37 4.43 -7.22 -1.25
CA PHE A 37 5.13 -5.95 -1.04
C PHE A 37 4.32 -4.95 -0.24
N ALA A 38 3.01 -4.82 -0.48
CA ALA A 38 2.15 -3.82 0.18
C ALA A 38 1.96 -4.07 1.69
N ARG A 39 2.18 -5.30 2.19
CA ARG A 39 2.05 -5.62 3.62
C ARG A 39 3.09 -4.93 4.51
N LEU A 40 4.34 -4.82 4.03
CA LEU A 40 5.43 -4.25 4.82
C LEU A 40 5.26 -2.74 5.06
N PRO A 41 4.97 -1.91 4.04
CA PRO A 41 4.67 -0.49 4.22
C PRO A 41 3.43 -0.27 5.10
N GLN A 42 2.39 -1.11 4.96
CA GLN A 42 1.18 -0.95 5.74
C GLN A 42 1.41 -1.21 7.25
N LEU A 43 2.28 -2.17 7.59
CA LEU A 43 2.71 -2.38 8.98
C LEU A 43 3.61 -1.25 9.48
N ALA A 44 4.52 -0.74 8.66
CA ALA A 44 5.34 0.41 9.02
C ALA A 44 4.46 1.66 9.30
N ALA A 45 3.42 1.88 8.51
CA ALA A 45 2.47 2.97 8.72
C ALA A 45 1.64 2.84 10.01
N LEU A 46 1.49 1.63 10.58
CA LEU A 46 0.87 1.46 11.90
C LEU A 46 1.74 2.06 13.02
N MET A 47 3.07 2.06 12.84
CA MET A 47 3.98 2.67 13.80
C MET A 47 3.76 4.19 13.91
N GLU A 48 3.35 4.87 12.82
CA GLU A 48 2.96 6.29 12.90
C GLU A 48 1.77 6.51 13.82
N VAL A 49 0.79 5.59 13.82
CA VAL A 49 -0.35 5.63 14.74
C VAL A 49 0.12 5.44 16.18
N ILE A 50 1.01 4.48 16.42
CA ILE A 50 1.58 4.21 17.76
C ILE A 50 2.34 5.42 18.28
N HIS A 51 3.24 5.99 17.48
CA HIS A 51 4.03 7.16 17.87
C HIS A 51 3.17 8.39 18.15
N ALA A 52 2.08 8.60 17.39
CA ALA A 52 1.11 9.65 17.68
C ALA A 52 0.39 9.40 19.02
N MET A 53 -0.06 8.16 19.28
CA MET A 53 -0.76 7.80 20.53
C MET A 53 0.08 8.05 21.78
N ILE A 54 1.39 7.80 21.71
CA ILE A 54 2.31 8.02 22.85
C ILE A 54 2.93 9.43 22.87
N GLY A 55 2.51 10.32 21.97
CA GLY A 55 2.94 11.72 21.95
C GLY A 55 4.36 11.98 21.42
N LEU A 56 4.99 11.00 20.75
CA LEU A 56 6.30 11.20 20.12
C LEU A 56 6.26 12.14 18.91
N VAL A 57 5.11 12.23 18.25
CA VAL A 57 4.88 13.10 17.08
C VAL A 57 3.69 14.02 17.38
N PRO A 58 3.77 15.32 17.05
CA PRO A 58 2.67 16.27 17.26
C PRO A 58 1.57 16.09 16.20
N SER A 59 0.96 14.91 16.15
CA SER A 59 -0.14 14.56 15.24
C SER A 59 -1.31 13.97 16.02
N SER A 60 -2.53 14.17 15.52
CA SER A 60 -3.72 13.58 16.13
C SER A 60 -3.72 12.06 15.94
N PRO A 61 -3.73 11.25 17.02
CA PRO A 61 -3.72 9.80 16.92
C PRO A 61 -4.95 9.25 16.19
N LEU A 62 -6.10 9.90 16.39
CA LEU A 62 -7.37 9.56 15.73
C LEU A 62 -7.29 9.80 14.21
N MET A 63 -6.65 10.89 13.78
CA MET A 63 -6.42 11.14 12.36
C MET A 63 -5.45 10.12 11.76
N ALA A 64 -4.35 9.81 12.45
CA ALA A 64 -3.41 8.79 11.99
C ALA A 64 -4.08 7.41 11.87
N LEU A 65 -4.90 7.03 12.86
CA LEU A 65 -5.63 5.77 12.88
C LEU A 65 -6.65 5.68 11.73
N THR A 66 -7.42 6.74 11.48
CA THR A 66 -8.42 6.75 10.39
C THR A 66 -7.76 6.70 9.01
N GLN A 67 -6.65 7.41 8.82
CA GLN A 67 -5.86 7.35 7.57
C GLN A 67 -5.26 5.95 7.34
N TRP A 68 -4.67 5.36 8.38
CA TRP A 68 -4.12 4.01 8.30
C TRP A 68 -5.23 2.97 8.10
N GLY A 69 -6.33 3.09 8.85
CA GLY A 69 -7.45 2.16 8.85
C GLY A 69 -8.17 2.10 7.51
N GLY A 70 -8.41 3.24 6.86
CA GLY A 70 -9.03 3.28 5.52
C GLY A 70 -8.17 2.55 4.47
N LYS A 71 -6.86 2.78 4.51
CA LYS A 71 -5.87 2.11 3.65
C LYS A 71 -5.79 0.61 3.94
N ALA A 72 -5.69 0.25 5.22
CA ALA A 72 -5.66 -1.14 5.65
C ALA A 72 -6.95 -1.87 5.25
N HIS A 73 -8.12 -1.24 5.34
CA HIS A 73 -9.38 -1.82 4.91
C HIS A 73 -9.39 -2.09 3.40
N ALA A 74 -9.02 -1.12 2.57
CA ALA A 74 -8.95 -1.30 1.12
C ALA A 74 -7.99 -2.44 0.71
N LEU A 75 -6.85 -2.56 1.39
CA LEU A 75 -5.87 -3.60 1.10
C LEU A 75 -6.30 -4.98 1.64
N PHE A 76 -6.62 -5.08 2.92
CA PHE A 76 -6.88 -6.37 3.58
C PHE A 76 -8.31 -6.86 3.38
N ALA A 77 -9.31 -5.99 3.52
CA ALA A 77 -10.71 -6.42 3.43
C ALA A 77 -11.18 -6.53 1.98
N ILE A 78 -10.81 -5.57 1.12
CA ILE A 78 -11.27 -5.56 -0.27
C ILE A 78 -10.35 -6.37 -1.16
N LEU A 79 -9.08 -5.96 -1.30
CA LEU A 79 -8.18 -6.62 -2.24
C LEU A 79 -7.86 -8.07 -1.83
N TYR A 80 -7.68 -8.37 -0.55
CA TYR A 80 -7.42 -9.75 -0.10
C TYR A 80 -8.68 -10.54 0.30
N GLY A 81 -9.72 -9.87 0.79
CA GLY A 81 -10.94 -10.55 1.24
C GLY A 81 -11.90 -10.93 0.12
N VAL A 82 -11.81 -10.30 -1.06
CA VAL A 82 -12.75 -10.51 -2.17
C VAL A 82 -12.07 -11.15 -3.39
N PRO A 83 -12.23 -12.48 -3.62
CA PRO A 83 -11.58 -13.21 -4.72
C PRO A 83 -11.89 -12.66 -6.12
N GLN A 84 -13.09 -12.07 -6.29
CA GLN A 84 -13.52 -11.43 -7.54
C GLN A 84 -12.63 -10.24 -7.88
N VAL A 85 -12.23 -9.45 -6.87
CA VAL A 85 -11.34 -8.29 -7.06
C VAL A 85 -9.94 -8.76 -7.43
N GLN A 86 -9.46 -9.85 -6.83
CA GLN A 86 -8.14 -10.43 -7.14
C GLN A 86 -8.04 -10.93 -8.58
N SER A 87 -9.15 -11.40 -9.15
CA SER A 87 -9.20 -11.89 -10.52
C SER A 87 -9.43 -10.77 -11.54
N SER A 88 -9.66 -9.54 -11.07
CA SER A 88 -9.93 -8.36 -11.90
C SER A 88 -8.70 -7.45 -12.05
N TRP A 89 -8.66 -6.71 -13.16
CA TRP A 89 -7.68 -5.64 -13.38
C TRP A 89 -7.85 -4.43 -12.45
N MET A 90 -8.95 -4.36 -11.69
CA MET A 90 -9.18 -3.27 -10.74
C MET A 90 -8.16 -3.28 -9.61
N GLY A 91 -7.75 -4.47 -9.14
CA GLY A 91 -6.75 -4.61 -8.08
C GLY A 91 -5.39 -4.02 -8.46
N PRO A 92 -4.78 -4.42 -9.59
CA PRO A 92 -3.50 -3.87 -10.03
C PRO A 92 -3.57 -2.37 -10.32
N VAL A 93 -4.65 -1.89 -10.93
CA VAL A 93 -4.84 -0.45 -11.22
C VAL A 93 -4.91 0.36 -9.91
N MET A 94 -5.71 -0.09 -8.94
CA MET A 94 -5.80 0.55 -7.63
C MET A 94 -4.42 0.61 -6.95
N LEU A 95 -3.69 -0.50 -6.95
CA LEU A 95 -2.34 -0.56 -6.37
C LEU A 95 -1.34 0.34 -7.09
N ALA A 96 -1.38 0.43 -8.42
CA ALA A 96 -0.50 1.31 -9.19
C ALA A 96 -0.75 2.79 -8.88
N VAL A 97 -2.03 3.22 -8.91
CA VAL A 97 -2.42 4.60 -8.62
C VAL A 97 -2.03 4.99 -7.20
N TRP A 98 -2.27 4.08 -6.25
CA TRP A 98 -1.89 4.30 -4.86
C TRP A 98 -0.36 4.36 -4.70
N ALA A 99 0.38 3.40 -5.23
CA ALA A 99 1.84 3.40 -5.16
C ALA A 99 2.45 4.70 -5.73
N LEU A 100 1.93 5.17 -6.87
CA LEU A 100 2.35 6.44 -7.47
C LEU A 100 2.08 7.63 -6.54
N SER A 101 0.90 7.67 -5.90
CA SER A 101 0.54 8.72 -4.96
C SER A 101 1.47 8.77 -3.75
N GLU A 102 1.89 7.61 -3.22
CA GLU A 102 2.81 7.56 -2.07
C GLU A 102 4.25 7.90 -2.46
N VAL A 103 4.71 7.51 -3.66
CA VAL A 103 6.03 7.92 -4.18
C VAL A 103 6.12 9.45 -4.29
N ILE A 104 5.06 10.12 -4.74
CA ILE A 104 5.02 11.59 -4.80
C ILE A 104 4.96 12.22 -3.40
N ARG A 105 4.30 11.55 -2.45
CA ARG A 105 4.12 12.05 -1.08
C ARG A 105 5.40 12.02 -0.26
N TYR A 106 6.27 11.03 -0.47
CA TYR A 106 7.53 10.86 0.26
C TYR A 106 8.72 11.29 -0.62
N PRO A 107 9.29 12.50 -0.43
CA PRO A 107 10.49 12.93 -1.14
C PRO A 107 11.76 12.22 -0.66
#